data_AF-A0A8J1LZJ7-F1
#
_entry.id   AF-A0A8J1LZJ7-F1
#
_cell.length_a   1.000
_cell.length_b   1.000
_cell.length_c   1.000
_cell.angle_alpha   90.00
_cell.angle_beta   90.00
_cell.angle_gamma   90.00
#
_symmetry.space_group_name_H-M   'P 1'
#
loop_
_entity.id
_entity.type
_entity.pdbx_description
1 polymer ?
#
loop_
_entity_poly.entity_id
_entity_poly.type
_entity_poly.pdbx_seq_one_letter_code
_entity_poly.pdbx_strand_id
1 'polypeptide(L)'
;MNITVALFSYSVPRSCCHKVTQKCGEKVMEHQNNIFLEGCVTKMKTWISQHVAVIGAVGVGLGFVQLFGILLSFLLVKILQENDVSL
;
A
#
# COMPACT_ATOMS: atom_id res chain seq x y z
N MET A 1 29.60 -3.43 26.87
CA MET A 1 28.52 -2.46 27.13
C MET A 1 27.31 -3.24 27.61
N ASN A 2 26.87 -2.95 28.83
CA ASN A 2 26.05 -3.81 29.66
C ASN A 2 24.57 -3.69 29.29
N ILE A 3 23.89 -4.83 29.07
CA ILE A 3 22.49 -4.92 28.65
C ILE A 3 21.60 -4.77 29.89
N THR A 4 21.36 -3.53 30.31
CA THR A 4 20.31 -3.16 31.27
C THR A 4 18.98 -3.00 30.53
N VAL A 5 18.33 -4.15 30.29
CA VAL A 5 16.95 -4.37 29.81
C VAL A 5 15.90 -3.88 30.83
N ALA A 6 16.30 -3.15 31.87
CA ALA A 6 15.51 -2.92 33.08
C ALA A 6 14.81 -1.55 33.17
N LEU A 7 14.74 -0.76 32.09
CA LEU A 7 13.92 0.47 32.04
C LEU A 7 13.34 0.68 30.64
N PHE A 8 12.62 -0.30 30.08
CA PHE A 8 11.82 -0.02 28.89
C PHE A 8 10.64 0.89 29.27
N SER A 9 10.91 2.20 29.40
CA SER A 9 9.96 3.18 28.91
C SER A 9 9.78 2.87 27.43
N TYR A 10 8.85 1.97 27.12
CA TYR A 10 8.34 1.79 25.77
C TYR A 10 7.77 3.16 25.41
N SER A 11 8.58 3.94 24.73
CA SER A 11 8.24 5.27 24.26
C SER A 11 8.10 5.14 22.76
N VAL A 12 6.95 5.54 22.25
CA VAL A 12 6.67 5.50 20.82
C VAL A 12 6.68 6.92 20.27
N PRO A 13 7.06 7.10 19.00
CA PRO A 13 6.91 8.39 18.34
C PRO A 13 5.46 8.88 18.45
N ARG A 14 5.27 10.21 18.52
CA ARG A 14 3.92 10.81 18.56
C ARG A 14 3.06 10.49 17.34
N SER A 15 3.65 10.06 16.22
CA SER A 15 2.91 9.58 15.04
C SER A 15 2.18 8.25 15.29
N CYS A 16 2.56 7.51 16.32
CA CYS A 16 1.86 6.31 16.77
C CYS A 16 0.64 6.62 17.64
N CYS A 17 0.34 7.90 17.90
CA CYS A 17 -0.81 8.31 18.70
C CYS A 17 -2.05 8.55 17.84
N HIS A 18 -3.21 8.11 18.32
CA HIS A 18 -4.52 8.44 17.73
C HIS A 18 -4.79 9.95 17.78
N LYS A 19 -4.50 10.58 18.92
CA LYS A 19 -4.55 12.04 19.10
C LYS A 19 -3.22 12.52 19.68
N VAL A 20 -2.61 13.51 19.03
CA VAL A 20 -1.35 14.08 19.48
C VAL A 20 -1.60 14.96 20.71
N THR A 21 -1.28 14.42 21.88
CA THR A 21 -1.29 15.16 23.16
C THR A 21 0.13 15.27 23.70
N GLN A 22 0.36 16.24 24.60
CA GLN A 22 1.70 16.57 25.09
C GLN A 22 2.45 15.39 25.74
N LYS A 23 1.70 14.42 26.30
CA LYS A 23 2.20 13.21 26.98
C LYS A 23 2.02 11.92 26.17
N CYS A 24 1.42 11.96 24.98
CA CYS A 24 1.26 10.75 24.20
C CYS A 24 2.60 10.30 23.62
N GLY A 25 2.87 9.00 23.75
CA GLY A 25 4.14 8.40 23.36
C GLY A 25 5.10 8.20 24.53
N GLU A 26 4.95 8.93 25.64
CA GLU A 26 5.68 8.65 26.87
C GLU A 26 4.92 7.62 27.70
N LYS A 27 5.58 6.54 28.13
CA LYS A 27 4.99 5.44 28.92
C LYS A 27 3.75 4.81 28.27
N VAL A 28 3.96 4.04 27.20
CA VAL A 28 2.89 3.34 26.43
C VAL A 28 1.89 2.56 27.30
N MET A 29 2.31 2.04 28.45
CA MET A 29 1.45 1.27 29.38
C MET A 29 0.38 2.12 30.09
N GLU A 30 0.56 3.43 30.24
CA GLU A 30 -0.39 4.32 30.94
C GLU A 30 -1.47 4.89 29.98
N HIS A 31 -1.19 4.89 28.67
CA HIS A 31 -2.02 5.53 27.64
C HIS A 31 -2.31 4.63 26.44
N GLN A 32 -2.50 3.33 26.69
CA GLN A 32 -2.71 2.32 25.66
C GLN A 32 -3.90 2.63 24.71
N ASN A 33 -4.95 3.27 25.21
CA ASN A 33 -6.13 3.65 24.40
C ASN A 33 -5.87 4.75 23.37
N ASN A 34 -4.79 5.53 23.50
CA ASN A 34 -4.47 6.63 22.58
C ASN A 34 -3.33 6.27 21.62
N ILE A 35 -2.93 5.00 21.53
CA ILE A 35 -1.77 4.55 20.75
C ILE A 35 -2.19 3.43 19.80
N PHE A 36 -1.68 3.46 18.56
CA PHE A 36 -1.84 2.38 17.59
C PHE A 36 -1.02 1.16 18.03
N LEU A 37 -1.69 0.16 18.61
CA LEU A 37 -1.08 -1.11 19.04
C LEU A 37 -0.63 -1.98 17.87
N GLU A 38 -1.31 -1.86 16.74
CA GLU A 38 -1.03 -2.63 15.55
C GLU A 38 -0.13 -1.82 14.61
N GLY A 39 1.00 -2.40 14.22
CA GLY A 39 1.94 -1.74 13.32
C GLY A 39 1.35 -1.52 11.92
N CYS A 40 1.81 -0.47 11.24
CA CYS A 40 1.38 -0.11 9.88
C CYS A 40 1.50 -1.29 8.91
N VAL A 41 2.64 -1.99 8.92
CA VAL A 41 2.88 -3.14 8.03
C VAL A 41 1.90 -4.28 8.30
N THR A 42 1.61 -4.57 9.57
CA THR A 42 0.65 -5.62 9.95
C THR A 42 -0.76 -5.25 9.51
N LYS A 43 -1.20 -4.01 9.77
CA LYS A 43 -2.50 -3.50 9.31
C LYS A 43 -2.63 -3.54 7.79
N MET A 44 -1.63 -3.07 7.06
CA MET A 44 -1.60 -3.09 5.60
C MET A 44 -1.66 -4.52 5.06
N LYS A 45 -0.89 -5.44 5.63
CA LYS A 45 -0.92 -6.85 5.26
C LYS A 45 -2.31 -7.47 5.48
N THR A 46 -2.94 -7.18 6.61
CA THR A 46 -4.30 -7.65 6.91
C THR A 46 -5.30 -7.09 5.91
N TRP A 47 -5.23 -5.80 5.60
CA TRP A 47 -6.11 -5.16 4.62
C TRP A 47 -5.93 -5.76 3.21
N ILE A 48 -4.69 -5.92 2.76
CA ILE A 48 -4.39 -6.56 1.47
C ILE A 48 -4.91 -7.99 1.47
N SER A 49 -4.66 -8.77 2.51
CA SER A 49 -5.13 -10.15 2.59
C SER A 49 -6.66 -10.26 2.55
N GLN A 50 -7.38 -9.28 3.09
CA GLN A 50 -8.84 -9.24 3.06
C GLN A 50 -9.40 -8.82 1.69
N HIS A 51 -8.65 -8.03 0.92
CA HIS A 51 -9.10 -7.46 -0.36
C HIS A 51 -8.31 -7.91 -1.59
N VAL A 52 -7.43 -8.91 -1.44
CA VAL A 52 -6.54 -9.39 -2.51
C VAL A 52 -7.30 -9.81 -3.76
N ALA A 53 -8.49 -10.38 -3.61
CA ALA A 53 -9.34 -10.80 -4.73
C ALA A 53 -9.78 -9.60 -5.59
N VAL A 54 -10.20 -8.50 -4.96
CA VAL A 54 -10.63 -7.29 -5.67
C VAL A 54 -9.44 -6.62 -6.35
N ILE A 55 -8.32 -6.49 -5.64
CA ILE A 55 -7.09 -5.90 -6.17
C ILE A 55 -6.58 -6.71 -7.37
N GLY A 56 -6.60 -8.04 -7.26
CA GLY A 56 -6.23 -8.94 -8.35
C GLY A 56 -7.16 -8.81 -9.55
N ALA A 57 -8.47 -8.77 -9.34
CA ALA A 57 -9.45 -8.59 -10.41
C ALA A 57 -9.25 -7.28 -11.18
N VAL A 58 -9.00 -6.17 -10.47
CA VAL A 58 -8.70 -4.87 -11.09
C VAL A 58 -7.40 -4.96 -11.91
N GLY A 59 -6.35 -5.56 -11.35
CA GLY A 59 -5.07 -5.73 -12.05
C GLY A 59 -5.19 -6.55 -13.33
N VAL A 60 -5.91 -7.67 -13.27
CA VAL A 60 -6.17 -8.52 -14.46
C VAL A 60 -7.01 -7.77 -15.49
N GLY A 61 -8.04 -7.04 -15.06
CA GLY A 61 -8.87 -6.23 -15.96
C GLY A 61 -8.06 -5.15 -16.70
N LEU A 62 -7.24 -4.39 -15.98
CA LEU A 62 -6.36 -3.39 -16.58
C LEU A 62 -5.34 -4.03 -17.54
N GLY A 63 -4.73 -5.16 -17.16
CA GLY A 63 -3.81 -5.88 -18.02
C GLY A 63 -4.48 -6.36 -19.31
N PHE A 64 -5.69 -6.92 -19.21
CA PHE A 64 -6.46 -7.36 -20.37
C PHE A 64 -6.79 -6.19 -21.30
N VAL A 65 -7.34 -5.09 -20.78
CA VAL A 65 -7.65 -3.89 -21.57
C VAL A 65 -6.40 -3.34 -22.27
N GLN A 66 -5.26 -3.32 -21.57
CA GLN A 66 -3.99 -2.86 -22.14
C GLN A 66 -3.54 -3.75 -23.30
N LEU A 67 -3.62 -5.07 -23.17
CA LEU A 67 -3.26 -6.01 -24.24
C LEU A 67 -4.14 -5.82 -25.47
N PHE A 68 -5.45 -5.68 -25.29
CA PHE A 68 -6.37 -5.38 -26.39
C PHE A 68 -6.05 -4.06 -27.06
N GLY A 69 -5.77 -3.00 -26.29
CA GLY A 69 -5.38 -1.70 -26.82
C GLY A 69 -4.11 -1.78 -27.68
N ILE A 70 -3.11 -2.54 -27.22
CA ILE A 70 -1.88 -2.78 -27.99
C ILE A 70 -2.19 -3.52 -29.30
N LEU A 71 -2.93 -4.63 -29.26
CA LEU A 71 -3.28 -5.40 -30.45
C LEU A 71 -4.05 -4.58 -31.49
N LEU A 72 -5.04 -3.81 -31.04
CA LEU A 72 -5.81 -2.93 -31.91
C LEU A 72 -4.95 -1.82 -32.51
N SER A 73 -4.05 -1.24 -31.72
CA SER A 73 -3.11 -0.21 -32.21
C SER A 73 -2.19 -0.78 -33.29
N PHE A 74 -1.66 -1.99 -33.09
CA PHE A 74 -0.83 -2.66 -34.10
C PHE A 74 -1.62 -2.95 -35.38
N LEU A 75 -2.85 -3.44 -35.29
CA LEU A 75 -3.71 -3.69 -36.44
C LEU A 75 -4.00 -2.40 -37.20
N LEU A 76 -4.36 -1.33 -36.48
CA LEU A 76 -4.66 -0.02 -37.07
C LEU A 76 -3.46 0.53 -37.84
N VAL A 77 -2.26 0.50 -37.25
CA VAL A 77 -1.04 0.97 -37.91
C VAL A 77 -0.78 0.19 -39.20
N LYS A 78 -0.94 -1.13 -39.17
CA LYS A 78 -0.77 -1.97 -40.37
C LYS A 78 -1.73 -1.61 -41.49
N ILE A 79 -3.00 -1.39 -41.15
CA ILE A 79 -4.02 -0.96 -42.12
C ILE A 79 -3.65 0.41 -42.72
N LEU A 80 -3.24 1.36 -41.89
CA LEU A 80 -2.87 2.70 -42.38
C LEU A 80 -1.66 2.65 -43.33
N GLN A 81 -0.62 1.89 -42.98
CA GLN A 81 0.56 1.73 -43.83
C GLN A 81 0.24 1.11 -45.19
N GLU A 82 -0.71 0.17 -45.25
CA GLU A 82 -1.12 -0.46 -46.51
C GLU A 82 -1.94 0.49 -47.40
N ASN A 83 -2.72 1.39 -46.79
CA ASN A 83 -3.48 2.42 -47.52
C ASN A 83 -2.59 3.58 -48.01
N ASP A 84 -1.50 3.92 -47.30
CA ASP A 84 -0.52 4.92 -47.77
C ASP A 84 0.41 4.38 -48.88
N VAL A 85 0.70 3.07 -48.90
CA VAL A 85 1.55 2.43 -49.94
C VAL A 85 0.83 2.24 -51.28
N SER A 86 -0.50 2.31 -51.29
CA SER A 86 -1.32 2.12 -52.50
C SER A 86 -1.63 3.42 -53.26
N LEU A 87 -1.02 4.55 -52.87
CA LEU A 87 -1.01 5.83 -53.60
C LEU A 87 0.29 6.02 -54.40
#